data_AF-Q4PKV0-F1
#
_entry.id   AF-Q4PKV0-F1
#
_cell.length_a   1.000
_cell.length_b   1.000
_cell.length_c   1.000
_cell.angle_alpha   90.00
_cell.angle_beta   90.00
_cell.angle_gamma   90.00
#
_symmetry.space_group_name_H-M   'P 1'
#
loop_
_entity.id
_entity.type
_entity.pdbx_description
1 polymer ?
#
loop_
_entity_poly.entity_id
_entity_poly.type
_entity_poly.pdbx_seq_one_letter_code
_entity_poly.pdbx_strand_id
1 'polypeptide(L)'
;ITEELSNAAAEHGLMYAVDPASRGTCTLGGNLAENSGGPRAVKYGVTKDWVLNLEVVLADGTVIETGANTLKNSTGYNLTQLMVGSEGTLGVITRATLKLLPLPRHQALMLVPFTSAESACAAVAAIFQAGAMPSALEFMERDAVVLAQEFTGNHEPALGPEDAAHLLIEVDGFAPEDPMPQCERILPVLEAHGAGAVLFAESAAEKDALWFLRRRVGEAVKAASTYKEEDTVVPRGELPRLLHKVKALGTKHGFRSICYGHAGDGNLHINILRDDLDEATWNDTLTWAIRELFAEVVALGGTLS
;
A
#
# COMPACT_ATOMS: atom_id res chain seq x y z
N ILE A 1 4.06 16.52 -12.13
CA ILE A 1 3.89 15.07 -11.79
C ILE A 1 4.34 14.84 -10.35
N THR A 2 3.86 13.80 -9.67
CA THR A 2 4.21 13.54 -8.25
C THR A 2 5.70 13.29 -8.06
N GLU A 3 6.32 12.48 -8.92
CA GLU A 3 7.76 12.20 -8.87
C GLU A 3 8.62 13.47 -9.05
N GLU A 4 8.20 14.39 -9.93
CA GLU A 4 8.91 15.68 -10.11
C GLU A 4 8.92 16.53 -8.84
N LEU A 5 7.79 16.59 -8.11
CA LEU A 5 7.71 17.27 -6.82
C LEU A 5 8.63 16.62 -5.79
N SER A 6 8.61 15.29 -5.69
CA SER A 6 9.45 14.55 -4.75
C SER A 6 10.94 14.76 -5.02
N ASN A 7 11.35 14.76 -6.29
CA ASN A 7 12.73 15.03 -6.69
C ASN A 7 13.14 16.47 -6.35
N ALA A 8 12.30 17.45 -6.66
CA ALA A 8 12.55 18.86 -6.32
C ALA A 8 12.65 19.09 -4.81
N ALA A 9 11.80 18.44 -4.01
CA ALA A 9 11.91 18.50 -2.55
C ALA A 9 13.23 17.87 -2.05
N ALA A 10 13.64 16.74 -2.63
CA ALA A 10 14.85 16.03 -2.25
C ALA A 10 16.13 16.84 -2.51
N GLU A 11 16.17 17.65 -3.57
CA GLU A 11 17.28 18.60 -3.85
C GLU A 11 17.49 19.61 -2.71
N HIS A 12 16.44 19.89 -1.93
CA HIS A 12 16.48 20.75 -0.75
C HIS A 12 16.63 19.96 0.57
N GLY A 13 16.90 18.66 0.51
CA GLY A 13 16.97 17.79 1.69
C GLY A 13 15.62 17.55 2.36
N LEU A 14 14.53 17.74 1.62
CA LEU A 14 13.16 17.59 2.08
C LEU A 14 12.46 16.40 1.39
N MET A 15 11.36 15.95 1.96
CA MET A 15 10.57 14.82 1.49
C MET A 15 9.09 15.19 1.47
N TYR A 16 8.46 14.93 0.33
CA TYR A 16 7.02 14.69 0.22
C TYR A 16 6.81 13.18 0.32
N ALA A 17 6.09 12.70 1.34
CA ALA A 17 6.14 11.27 1.68
C ALA A 17 5.16 10.38 0.92
N VAL A 18 4.19 10.96 0.21
CA VAL A 18 3.19 10.18 -0.51
C VAL A 18 3.81 9.63 -1.79
N ASP A 19 3.94 8.30 -1.87
CA ASP A 19 4.66 7.54 -2.92
C ASP A 19 3.74 6.51 -3.58
N PRO A 20 2.73 6.92 -4.36
CA PRO A 20 1.84 5.99 -5.06
C PRO A 20 2.64 5.22 -6.14
N ALA A 21 2.23 4.00 -6.46
CA ALA A 21 2.89 3.19 -7.50
C ALA A 21 2.94 3.91 -8.86
N SER A 22 1.94 4.76 -9.15
CA SER A 22 1.85 5.58 -10.36
C SER A 22 2.60 6.92 -10.30
N ARG A 23 3.51 7.13 -9.34
CA ARG A 23 4.17 8.44 -9.10
C ARG A 23 4.78 9.12 -10.33
N GLY A 24 5.24 8.32 -11.31
CA GLY A 24 5.84 8.81 -12.57
C GLY A 24 4.82 9.35 -13.57
N THR A 25 3.52 9.15 -13.34
CA THR A 25 2.43 9.58 -14.23
C THR A 25 1.29 10.30 -13.53
N CYS A 26 1.04 10.05 -12.25
CA CYS A 26 -0.05 10.72 -11.52
C CYS A 26 0.28 12.19 -11.20
N THR A 27 -0.76 13.01 -11.20
CA THR A 27 -0.68 14.43 -10.86
C THR A 27 -0.99 14.66 -9.39
N LEU A 28 -0.49 15.76 -8.84
CA LEU A 28 -0.78 16.13 -7.45
C LEU A 28 -2.29 16.41 -7.24
N GLY A 29 -2.94 17.07 -8.20
CA GLY A 29 -4.38 17.33 -8.15
C GLY A 29 -5.20 16.05 -8.13
N GLY A 30 -4.85 15.04 -8.94
CA GLY A 30 -5.47 13.72 -8.91
C GLY A 30 -5.26 13.03 -7.56
N ASN A 31 -4.03 13.00 -7.05
CA ASN A 31 -3.76 12.36 -5.76
C ASN A 31 -4.52 13.02 -4.59
N LEU A 32 -4.75 14.34 -4.66
CA LEU A 32 -5.55 15.08 -3.68
C LEU A 32 -7.06 14.77 -3.86
N ALA A 33 -7.54 14.71 -5.11
CA ALA A 33 -8.93 14.38 -5.40
C ALA A 33 -9.29 12.95 -4.94
N GLU A 34 -8.36 12.00 -5.05
CA GLU A 34 -8.53 10.58 -4.69
C GLU A 34 -8.04 10.24 -3.27
N ASN A 35 -7.53 11.23 -2.52
CA ASN A 35 -6.88 11.01 -1.23
C ASN A 35 -5.79 9.89 -1.25
N SER A 36 -4.98 9.84 -2.30
CA SER A 36 -4.09 8.70 -2.57
C SER A 36 -3.08 8.42 -1.44
N GLY A 37 -2.84 7.12 -1.22
CA GLY A 37 -1.80 6.61 -0.34
C GLY A 37 -0.62 6.02 -1.10
N GLY A 38 -0.08 4.93 -0.57
CA GLY A 38 1.05 4.17 -1.10
C GLY A 38 1.80 3.43 0.01
N PRO A 39 2.89 2.73 -0.29
CA PRO A 39 3.61 1.89 0.67
C PRO A 39 4.06 2.62 1.94
N ARG A 40 4.27 3.95 1.82
CA ARG A 40 4.74 4.81 2.91
C ARG A 40 3.64 5.34 3.83
N ALA A 41 2.37 5.09 3.49
CA ALA A 41 1.22 5.59 4.25
C ALA A 41 1.20 5.06 5.69
N VAL A 42 1.70 3.84 5.91
CA VAL A 42 1.85 3.22 7.23
C VAL A 42 2.52 4.10 8.28
N LYS A 43 3.55 4.87 7.89
CA LYS A 43 4.30 5.77 8.78
C LYS A 43 3.93 7.22 8.58
N TYR A 44 3.68 7.61 7.33
CA TYR A 44 3.63 9.00 6.92
C TYR A 44 2.23 9.51 6.56
N GLY A 45 1.23 8.63 6.51
CA GLY A 45 -0.14 8.98 6.10
C GLY A 45 -0.29 9.17 4.59
N VAL A 46 -1.48 9.63 4.21
CA VAL A 46 -1.93 9.78 2.81
C VAL A 46 -2.04 11.25 2.42
N THR A 47 -2.38 11.60 1.19
CA THR A 47 -2.35 12.99 0.70
C THR A 47 -3.08 14.01 1.60
N LYS A 48 -4.21 13.65 2.22
CA LYS A 48 -4.92 14.54 3.16
C LYS A 48 -4.04 15.04 4.31
N ASP A 49 -3.07 14.23 4.74
CA ASP A 49 -2.20 14.55 5.86
C ASP A 49 -1.13 15.57 5.45
N TRP A 50 -0.89 15.75 4.15
CA TRP A 50 0.22 16.55 3.61
C TRP A 50 -0.19 17.90 3.03
N VAL A 51 -1.48 18.14 2.85
CA VAL A 51 -2.00 19.40 2.30
C VAL A 51 -2.39 20.40 3.39
N LEU A 52 -2.00 21.65 3.21
CA LEU A 52 -2.32 22.76 4.11
C LEU A 52 -3.41 23.68 3.55
N ASN A 53 -3.34 23.96 2.24
CA ASN A 53 -4.26 24.87 1.56
C ASN A 53 -4.44 24.44 0.10
N LEU A 54 -5.64 24.63 -0.43
CA LEU A 54 -5.98 24.42 -1.84
C LEU A 54 -6.62 25.67 -2.41
N GLU A 55 -6.26 25.98 -3.65
CA GLU A 55 -7.06 26.81 -4.54
C GLU A 55 -7.99 25.90 -5.35
N VAL A 56 -9.29 26.22 -5.35
CA VAL A 56 -10.32 25.41 -5.99
C VAL A 56 -11.24 26.31 -6.81
N VAL A 57 -11.54 25.88 -8.03
CA VAL A 57 -12.59 26.45 -8.88
C VAL A 57 -13.87 25.65 -8.67
N LEU A 58 -14.91 26.29 -8.13
CA LEU A 58 -16.23 25.69 -7.93
C LEU A 58 -17.01 25.58 -9.25
N ALA A 59 -18.12 24.85 -9.24
CA ALA A 59 -18.94 24.61 -10.42
C ALA A 59 -19.52 25.88 -11.07
N ASP A 60 -19.68 26.96 -10.30
CA ASP A 60 -20.15 28.28 -10.78
C ASP A 60 -19.00 29.18 -11.27
N GLY A 61 -17.76 28.69 -11.25
CA GLY A 61 -16.55 29.43 -11.62
C GLY A 61 -15.94 30.25 -10.48
N THR A 62 -16.54 30.25 -9.28
CA THR A 62 -15.97 30.93 -8.11
C THR A 62 -14.64 30.28 -7.73
N VAL A 63 -13.61 31.09 -7.51
CA VAL A 63 -12.31 30.64 -7.01
C VAL A 63 -12.25 30.85 -5.50
N ILE A 64 -11.93 29.79 -4.77
CA ILE A 64 -11.77 29.84 -3.31
C ILE A 64 -10.38 29.37 -2.89
N GLU A 65 -9.90 29.92 -1.77
CA GLU A 65 -8.83 29.29 -0.98
C GLU A 65 -9.48 28.58 0.23
N THR A 66 -9.05 27.36 0.50
CA THR A 66 -9.71 26.45 1.45
C THR A 66 -9.13 26.50 2.86
N GLY A 67 -7.91 27.03 3.01
CA GLY A 67 -7.16 27.00 4.26
C GLY A 67 -6.11 28.11 4.34
N ALA A 68 -4.97 27.79 4.95
CA ALA A 68 -3.87 28.74 5.16
C ALA A 68 -2.53 28.03 4.97
N ASN A 69 -1.50 28.78 4.63
CA ASN A 69 -0.15 28.25 4.39
C ASN A 69 0.63 28.08 5.70
N THR A 70 -0.04 27.57 6.74
CA THR A 70 0.49 27.41 8.10
C THR A 70 0.09 26.04 8.66
N LEU A 71 0.94 25.46 9.50
CA LEU A 71 0.66 24.15 10.12
C LEU A 71 -0.53 24.19 11.08
N LYS A 72 -0.71 25.31 11.78
CA LYS A 72 -1.86 25.53 12.66
C LYS A 72 -2.81 26.51 11.98
N ASN A 73 -4.03 26.05 11.75
CA ASN A 73 -5.15 26.86 11.33
C ASN A 73 -6.41 26.34 12.03
N SER A 74 -7.12 27.22 12.74
CA SER A 74 -8.34 26.87 13.48
C SER A 74 -9.39 27.99 13.38
N THR A 75 -9.35 28.75 12.29
CA THR A 75 -10.30 29.83 12.02
C THR A 75 -11.34 29.35 11.00
N GLY A 76 -12.46 28.82 11.49
CA GLY A 76 -13.57 28.33 10.66
C GLY A 76 -13.49 26.83 10.37
N TYR A 77 -14.24 26.40 9.35
CA TYR A 77 -14.29 24.99 8.93
C TYR A 77 -13.03 24.60 8.15
N ASN A 78 -12.64 23.33 8.24
CA ASN A 78 -11.54 22.78 7.46
C ASN A 78 -12.03 22.39 6.05
N LEU A 79 -12.20 23.38 5.18
CA LEU A 79 -12.66 23.16 3.81
C LEU A 79 -11.62 22.36 3.00
N THR A 80 -10.33 22.46 3.33
CA THR A 80 -9.28 21.68 2.67
C THR A 80 -9.59 20.18 2.72
N GLN A 81 -10.00 19.68 3.88
CA GLN A 81 -10.31 18.25 4.06
C GLN A 81 -11.64 17.84 3.44
N LEU A 82 -12.54 18.77 3.18
CA LEU A 82 -13.76 18.49 2.41
C LEU A 82 -13.45 18.28 0.92
N MET A 83 -12.44 18.97 0.40
CA MET A 83 -12.04 18.88 -1.01
C MET A 83 -11.17 17.66 -1.31
N VAL A 84 -10.34 17.23 -0.36
CA VAL A 84 -9.51 16.03 -0.50
C VAL A 84 -10.39 14.79 -0.46
N GLY A 85 -10.20 13.85 -1.40
CA GLY A 85 -11.07 12.68 -1.52
C GLY A 85 -12.44 12.97 -2.13
N SER A 86 -12.65 14.17 -2.70
CA SER A 86 -13.92 14.53 -3.34
C SER A 86 -14.07 14.03 -4.77
N GLU A 87 -13.02 13.44 -5.36
CA GLU A 87 -13.00 12.94 -6.74
C GLU A 87 -13.41 14.01 -7.77
N GLY A 88 -13.17 15.29 -7.45
CA GLY A 88 -13.54 16.44 -8.30
C GLY A 88 -15.04 16.78 -8.30
N THR A 89 -15.86 16.09 -7.51
CA THR A 89 -17.32 16.33 -7.45
C THR A 89 -17.71 17.64 -6.79
N LEU A 90 -16.81 18.24 -6.00
CA LEU A 90 -17.05 19.50 -5.28
C LEU A 90 -16.35 20.71 -5.94
N GLY A 91 -15.49 20.50 -6.92
CA GLY A 91 -14.72 21.55 -7.58
C GLY A 91 -13.39 21.03 -8.14
N VAL A 92 -12.72 21.88 -8.92
CA VAL A 92 -11.45 21.55 -9.58
C VAL A 92 -10.30 22.18 -8.80
N ILE A 93 -9.40 21.34 -8.29
CA ILE A 93 -8.17 21.79 -7.61
C ILE A 93 -7.19 22.35 -8.65
N THR A 94 -6.80 23.61 -8.49
CA THR A 94 -5.87 24.30 -9.41
C THR A 94 -4.49 24.56 -8.80
N ARG A 95 -4.39 24.69 -7.48
CA ARG A 95 -3.14 24.90 -6.75
C ARG A 95 -3.19 24.24 -5.37
N ALA A 96 -2.06 23.75 -4.89
CA ALA A 96 -1.94 23.20 -3.55
C ALA A 96 -0.71 23.76 -2.83
N THR A 97 -0.85 23.96 -1.52
CA THR A 97 0.26 24.18 -0.59
C THR A 97 0.43 22.94 0.26
N LEU A 98 1.62 22.35 0.22
CA LEU A 98 1.93 21.11 0.93
C LEU A 98 2.93 21.38 2.05
N LYS A 99 2.86 20.59 3.12
CA LYS A 99 3.96 20.49 4.09
C LYS A 99 5.01 19.50 3.56
N LEU A 100 6.26 19.66 3.99
CA LEU A 100 7.35 18.74 3.69
C LEU A 100 8.04 18.34 5.00
N LEU A 101 8.68 17.18 5.02
CA LEU A 101 9.52 16.73 6.14
C LEU A 101 11.00 16.75 5.75
N PRO A 102 11.94 16.74 6.71
CA PRO A 102 13.32 16.38 6.40
C PRO A 102 13.38 15.00 5.73
N LEU A 103 14.28 14.84 4.75
CA LEU A 103 14.47 13.57 4.04
C LEU A 103 15.24 12.58 4.93
N PRO A 104 14.67 11.40 5.28
CA PRO A 104 15.43 10.33 5.91
C PRO A 104 16.56 9.86 4.98
N ARG A 105 17.77 9.69 5.54
CA ARG A 105 18.99 9.38 4.76
C ARG A 105 19.43 7.93 4.88
N HIS A 106 18.84 7.20 5.83
CA HIS A 106 19.22 5.84 6.14
C HIS A 106 17.97 4.96 6.15
N GLN A 107 18.09 3.78 5.56
CA GLN A 107 17.01 2.81 5.51
C GLN A 107 17.58 1.38 5.54
N ALA A 108 16.86 0.47 6.18
CA ALA A 108 17.05 -0.96 6.07
C ALA A 108 15.80 -1.58 5.43
N LEU A 109 16.01 -2.51 4.50
CA LEU A 109 14.95 -3.19 3.77
C LEU A 109 15.15 -4.69 3.92
N MET A 110 14.08 -5.39 4.29
CA MET A 110 14.05 -6.82 4.52
C MET A 110 12.98 -7.45 3.64
N LEU A 111 13.32 -8.52 2.93
CA LEU A 111 12.35 -9.44 2.36
C LEU A 111 12.29 -10.69 3.24
N VAL A 112 11.09 -11.02 3.71
CA VAL A 112 10.87 -12.06 4.71
C VAL A 112 9.93 -13.12 4.15
N PRO A 113 10.42 -14.34 3.86
CA PRO A 113 9.57 -15.42 3.39
C PRO A 113 8.80 -16.07 4.55
N PHE A 114 7.59 -16.55 4.25
CA PHE A 114 6.75 -17.32 5.17
C PHE A 114 6.18 -18.53 4.44
N THR A 115 6.16 -19.68 5.12
CA THR A 115 5.49 -20.91 4.63
C THR A 115 3.97 -20.87 4.81
N SER A 116 3.46 -19.86 5.54
CA SER A 116 2.03 -19.59 5.71
C SER A 116 1.74 -18.12 5.49
N ALA A 117 0.88 -17.84 4.52
CA ALA A 117 0.43 -16.48 4.21
C ALA A 117 -0.36 -15.86 5.38
N GLU A 118 -1.16 -16.66 6.10
CA GLU A 118 -1.89 -16.22 7.30
C GLU A 118 -0.92 -15.84 8.43
N SER A 119 0.21 -16.57 8.57
CA SER A 119 1.24 -16.24 9.58
C SER A 119 1.96 -14.94 9.25
N ALA A 120 2.24 -14.70 7.96
CA ALA A 120 2.74 -13.42 7.48
C ALA A 120 1.79 -12.27 7.86
N CYS A 121 0.48 -12.43 7.61
CA CYS A 121 -0.52 -11.45 8.01
C CYS A 121 -0.59 -11.25 9.54
N ALA A 122 -0.42 -12.31 10.33
CA ALA A 122 -0.45 -12.22 11.80
C ALA A 122 0.77 -11.45 12.34
N ALA A 123 1.95 -11.64 11.74
CA ALA A 123 3.17 -10.95 12.10
C ALA A 123 3.03 -9.41 11.95
N VAL A 124 2.26 -8.93 10.98
CA VAL A 124 2.03 -7.50 10.72
C VAL A 124 1.55 -6.77 11.97
N ALA A 125 0.48 -7.25 12.61
CA ALA A 125 -0.05 -6.60 13.80
C ALA A 125 0.94 -6.71 14.99
N ALA A 126 1.61 -7.86 15.12
CA ALA A 126 2.57 -8.11 16.17
C ALA A 126 3.81 -7.19 16.10
N ILE A 127 4.24 -6.81 14.89
CA ILE A 127 5.35 -5.87 14.67
C ILE A 127 5.05 -4.52 15.33
N PHE A 128 3.83 -4.01 15.19
CA PHE A 128 3.44 -2.75 15.84
C PHE A 128 3.26 -2.90 17.36
N GLN A 129 2.77 -4.05 17.82
CA GLN A 129 2.65 -4.32 19.26
C GLN A 129 4.02 -4.39 19.94
N ALA A 130 5.07 -4.78 19.21
CA ALA A 130 6.46 -4.72 19.67
C ALA A 130 7.06 -3.30 19.65
N GLY A 131 6.29 -2.27 19.26
CA GLY A 131 6.73 -0.88 19.25
C GLY A 131 7.68 -0.53 18.09
N ALA A 132 7.64 -1.28 17.00
CA ALA A 132 8.29 -0.90 15.75
C ALA A 132 7.34 -0.05 14.88
N MET A 133 7.91 0.84 14.07
CA MET A 133 7.19 1.72 13.14
C MET A 133 7.87 1.67 11.76
N PRO A 134 7.64 0.60 10.98
CA PRO A 134 8.15 0.49 9.61
C PRO A 134 7.73 1.68 8.76
N SER A 135 8.63 2.15 7.88
CA SER A 135 8.31 3.13 6.85
C SER A 135 7.55 2.51 5.68
N ALA A 136 7.66 1.20 5.48
CA ALA A 136 6.78 0.40 4.64
C ALA A 136 6.64 -1.03 5.19
N LEU A 137 5.48 -1.64 4.97
CA LEU A 137 5.22 -3.03 5.37
C LEU A 137 4.22 -3.63 4.39
N GLU A 138 4.75 -4.29 3.36
CA GLU A 138 4.00 -4.80 2.23
C GLU A 138 3.84 -6.32 2.34
N PHE A 139 2.69 -6.84 1.94
CA PHE A 139 2.41 -8.26 1.82
C PHE A 139 2.31 -8.65 0.35
N MET A 140 2.90 -9.79 -0.01
CA MET A 140 2.79 -10.39 -1.35
C MET A 140 2.67 -11.90 -1.21
N GLU A 141 1.61 -12.50 -1.76
CA GLU A 141 1.57 -13.95 -1.95
C GLU A 141 2.64 -14.41 -2.94
N ARG A 142 3.06 -15.67 -2.84
CA ARG A 142 4.04 -16.27 -3.76
C ARG A 142 3.69 -16.02 -5.22
N ASP A 143 2.44 -16.31 -5.60
CA ASP A 143 1.97 -16.14 -6.98
C ASP A 143 2.14 -14.69 -7.48
N ALA A 144 1.96 -13.71 -6.60
CA ALA A 144 2.14 -12.30 -6.93
C ALA A 144 3.61 -11.98 -7.27
N VAL A 145 4.54 -12.55 -6.49
CA VAL A 145 5.99 -12.39 -6.70
C VAL A 145 6.42 -13.11 -7.98
N VAL A 146 5.98 -14.36 -8.20
CA VAL A 146 6.29 -15.14 -9.39
C VAL A 146 5.84 -14.42 -10.67
N LEU A 147 4.59 -13.94 -10.70
CA LEU A 147 4.10 -13.19 -11.86
C LEU A 147 4.90 -11.91 -12.10
N ALA A 148 5.30 -11.20 -11.05
CA ALA A 148 6.15 -10.02 -11.17
C ALA A 148 7.55 -10.36 -11.72
N GLN A 149 8.13 -11.49 -11.32
CA GLN A 149 9.41 -11.96 -11.82
C GLN A 149 9.33 -12.32 -13.32
N GLU A 150 8.29 -13.04 -13.71
CA GLU A 150 8.02 -13.38 -15.12
C GLU A 150 7.79 -12.14 -15.98
N PHE A 151 6.94 -11.21 -15.50
CA PHE A 151 6.59 -9.98 -16.21
C PHE A 151 7.80 -9.06 -16.43
N THR A 152 8.70 -8.98 -15.45
CA THR A 152 9.89 -8.13 -15.53
C THR A 152 11.09 -8.83 -16.19
N GLY A 153 11.03 -10.15 -16.35
CA GLY A 153 12.17 -10.98 -16.76
C GLY A 153 13.27 -11.10 -15.70
N ASN A 154 13.04 -10.59 -14.48
CA ASN A 154 13.98 -10.66 -13.37
C ASN A 154 13.53 -11.70 -12.35
N HIS A 155 14.30 -12.78 -12.20
CA HIS A 155 13.96 -13.92 -11.34
C HIS A 155 14.62 -13.84 -9.95
N GLU A 156 15.20 -12.69 -9.60
CA GLU A 156 15.70 -12.40 -8.26
C GLU A 156 14.63 -11.68 -7.43
N PRO A 157 14.52 -11.96 -6.12
CA PRO A 157 15.27 -12.99 -5.39
C PRO A 157 14.71 -14.40 -5.64
N ALA A 158 15.56 -15.42 -5.51
CA ALA A 158 15.10 -16.81 -5.54
C ALA A 158 14.11 -17.10 -4.41
N LEU A 159 12.96 -17.69 -4.76
CA LEU A 159 11.93 -18.09 -3.80
C LEU A 159 12.17 -19.53 -3.34
N GLY A 160 12.12 -19.77 -2.03
CA GLY A 160 12.16 -21.11 -1.46
C GLY A 160 10.98 -21.96 -1.93
N PRO A 161 11.11 -23.29 -2.00
CA PRO A 161 10.06 -24.17 -2.53
C PRO A 161 8.77 -24.14 -1.70
N GLU A 162 8.89 -23.94 -0.39
CA GLU A 162 7.77 -23.93 0.56
C GLU A 162 7.25 -22.51 0.86
N ASP A 163 7.83 -21.47 0.24
CA ASP A 163 7.44 -20.09 0.53
C ASP A 163 6.04 -19.82 -0.06
N ALA A 164 5.09 -19.52 0.82
CA ALA A 164 3.70 -19.22 0.47
C ALA A 164 3.45 -17.71 0.33
N ALA A 165 4.19 -16.87 1.07
CA ALA A 165 4.07 -15.42 1.03
C ALA A 165 5.37 -14.73 1.47
N HIS A 166 5.45 -13.43 1.21
CA HIS A 166 6.55 -12.59 1.63
C HIS A 166 6.03 -11.30 2.28
N LEU A 167 6.76 -10.83 3.29
CA LEU A 167 6.68 -9.45 3.75
C LEU A 167 7.89 -8.68 3.23
N LEU A 168 7.65 -7.50 2.63
CA LEU A 168 8.69 -6.52 2.35
C LEU A 168 8.59 -5.41 3.39
N ILE A 169 9.62 -5.28 4.23
CA ILE A 169 9.62 -4.41 5.39
C ILE A 169 10.73 -3.39 5.26
N GLU A 170 10.38 -2.11 5.23
CA GLU A 170 11.33 -0.99 5.25
C GLU A 170 11.26 -0.28 6.59
N VAL A 171 12.41 0.06 7.16
CA VAL A 171 12.54 1.01 8.26
C VAL A 171 13.50 2.11 7.83
N ASP A 172 13.21 3.35 8.18
CA ASP A 172 14.02 4.51 7.85
C ASP A 172 14.44 5.31 9.09
N GLY A 173 15.40 6.20 8.86
CA GLY A 173 16.08 6.97 9.90
C GLY A 173 16.82 8.19 9.36
N PHE A 174 17.12 9.13 10.27
CA PHE A 174 17.86 10.34 9.96
C PHE A 174 19.35 10.19 10.25
N ALA A 175 19.69 9.40 11.26
CA ALA A 175 21.05 9.01 11.60
C ALA A 175 21.34 7.55 11.16
N PRO A 176 22.60 7.18 10.88
CA PRO A 176 22.98 5.83 10.47
C PRO A 176 22.52 4.72 11.43
N GLU A 177 22.47 5.02 12.73
CA GLU A 177 22.10 4.10 13.80
C GLU A 177 20.58 3.92 13.98
N ASP A 178 19.75 4.80 13.42
CA ASP A 178 18.30 4.79 13.64
C ASP A 178 17.56 3.52 13.14
N PRO A 179 17.92 2.93 11.97
CA PRO A 179 17.18 1.77 11.46
C PRO A 179 17.37 0.49 12.31
N MET A 180 18.56 0.26 12.86
CA MET A 180 18.91 -1.03 13.47
C MET A 180 18.08 -1.38 14.72
N PRO A 181 17.82 -0.45 15.67
CA PRO A 181 16.93 -0.72 16.80
C PRO A 181 15.49 -1.10 16.39
N GLN A 182 15.02 -0.68 15.20
CA GLN A 182 13.73 -1.14 14.69
C GLN A 182 13.81 -2.58 14.18
N CYS A 183 14.86 -2.92 13.43
CA CYS A 183 15.12 -4.30 13.00
C CYS A 183 15.22 -5.25 14.20
N GLU A 184 15.92 -4.87 15.26
CA GLU A 184 16.06 -5.66 16.51
C GLU A 184 14.72 -5.94 17.21
N ARG A 185 13.72 -5.05 17.06
CA ARG A 185 12.36 -5.28 17.55
C ARG A 185 11.54 -6.17 16.61
N ILE A 186 11.76 -6.05 15.31
CA ILE A 186 11.01 -6.77 14.28
C ILE A 186 11.42 -8.23 14.19
N LEU A 187 12.73 -8.52 14.18
CA LEU A 187 13.25 -9.88 13.93
C LEU A 187 12.69 -10.95 14.90
N PRO A 188 12.63 -10.71 16.23
CA PRO A 188 12.05 -11.70 17.15
C PRO A 188 10.56 -11.96 16.90
N VAL A 189 9.82 -10.93 16.43
CA VAL A 189 8.40 -11.08 16.07
C VAL A 189 8.27 -11.97 14.85
N LEU A 190 9.10 -11.76 13.83
CA LEU A 190 9.11 -12.56 12.61
C LEU A 190 9.41 -14.03 12.93
N GLU A 191 10.44 -14.29 13.73
CA GLU A 191 10.81 -15.64 14.18
C GLU A 191 9.66 -16.32 14.94
N ALA A 192 9.02 -15.60 15.87
CA ALA A 192 7.88 -16.12 16.63
C ALA A 192 6.66 -16.48 15.75
N HIS A 193 6.57 -15.91 14.55
CA HIS A 193 5.52 -16.19 13.56
C HIS A 193 6.01 -17.12 12.43
N GLY A 194 7.12 -17.82 12.64
CA GLY A 194 7.61 -18.84 11.70
C GLY A 194 8.14 -18.28 10.39
N ALA A 195 8.68 -17.06 10.40
CA ALA A 195 9.41 -16.53 9.25
C ALA A 195 10.60 -17.43 8.88
N GLY A 196 10.85 -17.55 7.59
CA GLY A 196 12.06 -18.19 7.06
C GLY A 196 13.29 -17.28 7.16
N ALA A 197 14.31 -17.58 6.36
CA ALA A 197 15.54 -16.79 6.34
C ALA A 197 15.27 -15.36 5.82
N VAL A 198 15.50 -14.36 6.67
CA VAL A 198 15.34 -12.94 6.31
C VAL A 198 16.45 -12.51 5.35
N LEU A 199 16.06 -11.98 4.19
CA LEU A 199 16.98 -11.37 3.24
C LEU A 199 17.07 -9.87 3.52
N PHE A 200 18.25 -9.40 3.92
CA PHE A 200 18.54 -7.96 4.01
C PHE A 200 19.10 -7.46 2.67
N ALA A 201 18.56 -6.35 2.17
CA ALA A 201 19.16 -5.64 1.05
C ALA A 201 20.28 -4.72 1.57
N GLU A 202 21.52 -5.07 1.25
CA GLU A 202 22.74 -4.42 1.75
C GLU A 202 23.12 -3.19 0.91
N SER A 203 22.77 -3.21 -0.39
CA SER A 203 23.08 -2.13 -1.33
C SER A 203 21.84 -1.34 -1.75
N ALA A 204 22.04 -0.11 -2.25
CA ALA A 204 20.96 0.68 -2.84
C ALA A 204 20.34 -0.04 -4.06
N ALA A 205 21.15 -0.71 -4.88
CA ALA A 205 20.69 -1.46 -6.04
C ALA A 205 19.80 -2.65 -5.67
N GLU A 206 20.13 -3.38 -4.61
CA GLU A 206 19.26 -4.46 -4.10
C GLU A 206 17.93 -3.92 -3.56
N LYS A 207 17.96 -2.77 -2.86
CA LYS A 207 16.74 -2.13 -2.38
C LYS A 207 15.84 -1.70 -3.53
N ASP A 208 16.43 -1.08 -4.54
CA ASP A 208 15.72 -0.66 -5.74
C ASP A 208 15.16 -1.85 -6.52
N ALA A 209 15.89 -2.97 -6.60
CA ALA A 209 15.41 -4.19 -7.26
C ALA A 209 14.19 -4.79 -6.55
N LEU A 210 14.22 -4.90 -5.22
CA LEU A 210 13.07 -5.39 -4.43
C LEU A 210 11.86 -4.46 -4.54
N TRP A 211 12.09 -3.15 -4.47
CA TRP A 211 11.02 -2.16 -4.64
C TRP A 211 10.46 -2.15 -6.06
N PHE A 212 11.31 -2.31 -7.06
CA PHE A 212 10.90 -2.43 -8.45
C PHE A 212 9.98 -3.64 -8.63
N LEU A 213 10.37 -4.80 -8.11
CA LEU A 213 9.55 -6.01 -8.15
C LEU A 213 8.18 -5.77 -7.48
N ARG A 214 8.16 -5.28 -6.23
CA ARG A 214 6.91 -4.99 -5.49
C ARG A 214 5.99 -4.02 -6.24
N ARG A 215 6.54 -2.97 -6.85
CA ARG A 215 5.75 -1.98 -7.61
C ARG A 215 5.17 -2.54 -8.90
N ARG A 216 5.78 -3.59 -9.48
CA ARG A 216 5.32 -4.25 -10.72
C ARG A 216 4.32 -5.37 -10.49
N VAL A 217 4.12 -5.82 -9.25
CA VAL A 217 3.12 -6.85 -8.91
C VAL A 217 1.74 -6.54 -9.50
N GLY A 218 1.25 -5.30 -9.32
CA GLY A 218 -0.06 -4.92 -9.84
C GLY A 218 -0.14 -5.02 -11.36
N GLU A 219 0.85 -4.50 -12.08
CA GLU A 219 0.89 -4.61 -13.55
C GLU A 219 1.00 -6.06 -14.03
N ALA A 220 1.81 -6.86 -13.35
CA ALA A 220 2.04 -8.26 -13.69
C ALA A 220 0.78 -9.11 -13.54
N VAL A 221 0.05 -8.95 -12.43
CA VAL A 221 -1.22 -9.66 -12.21
C VAL A 221 -2.25 -9.27 -13.27
N LYS A 222 -2.33 -7.98 -13.63
CA LYS A 222 -3.24 -7.46 -14.66
C LYS A 222 -2.90 -7.97 -16.06
N ALA A 223 -1.62 -8.19 -16.33
CA ALA A 223 -1.15 -8.73 -17.60
C ALA A 223 -1.36 -10.25 -17.72
N ALA A 224 -1.38 -10.98 -16.60
CA ALA A 224 -1.45 -12.44 -16.58
C ALA A 224 -2.84 -13.00 -16.91
N SER A 225 -3.92 -12.32 -16.51
CA SER A 225 -5.29 -12.83 -16.68
C SER A 225 -6.31 -11.69 -16.67
N THR A 226 -7.51 -11.95 -17.23
CA THR A 226 -8.65 -11.07 -16.95
C THR A 226 -8.97 -11.18 -15.46
N TYR A 227 -9.22 -10.06 -14.78
CA TYR A 227 -9.34 -10.04 -13.32
C TYR A 227 -10.48 -9.13 -12.86
N LYS A 228 -10.93 -9.36 -11.62
CA LYS A 228 -11.73 -8.42 -10.81
C LYS A 228 -10.89 -8.09 -9.57
N GLU A 229 -10.67 -6.80 -9.33
CA GLU A 229 -9.85 -6.32 -8.23
C GLU A 229 -10.72 -5.64 -7.20
N GLU A 230 -10.55 -6.04 -5.94
CA GLU A 230 -11.19 -5.41 -4.80
C GLU A 230 -10.12 -4.83 -3.88
N ASP A 231 -10.27 -3.56 -3.52
CA ASP A 231 -9.30 -2.82 -2.72
C ASP A 231 -9.81 -2.62 -1.29
N THR A 232 -9.56 -3.61 -0.44
CA THR A 232 -10.18 -3.67 0.89
C THR A 232 -9.22 -3.22 1.98
N VAL A 233 -9.75 -2.62 3.05
CA VAL A 233 -8.96 -2.26 4.24
C VAL A 233 -9.64 -2.85 5.46
N VAL A 234 -8.89 -3.50 6.35
CA VAL A 234 -9.37 -3.99 7.65
C VAL A 234 -8.42 -3.57 8.77
N PRO A 235 -8.85 -3.56 10.05
CA PRO A 235 -7.90 -3.45 11.14
C PRO A 235 -6.79 -4.49 11.00
N ARG A 236 -5.52 -4.10 11.13
CA ARG A 236 -4.34 -4.97 10.91
C ARG A 236 -4.44 -6.36 11.53
N GLY A 237 -5.00 -6.47 12.73
CA GLY A 237 -5.18 -7.76 13.43
C GLY A 237 -6.17 -8.72 12.76
N GLU A 238 -7.02 -8.22 11.87
CA GLU A 238 -8.02 -8.98 11.13
C GLU A 238 -7.52 -9.44 9.74
N LEU A 239 -6.32 -9.01 9.31
CA LEU A 239 -5.72 -9.44 8.03
C LEU A 239 -5.68 -10.98 7.87
N PRO A 240 -5.29 -11.78 8.89
CA PRO A 240 -5.32 -13.24 8.76
C PRO A 240 -6.72 -13.77 8.47
N ARG A 241 -7.74 -13.21 9.13
CA ARG A 241 -9.14 -13.63 8.96
C ARG A 241 -9.67 -13.25 7.58
N LEU A 242 -9.35 -12.04 7.11
CA LEU A 242 -9.68 -11.61 5.75
C LEU A 242 -9.05 -12.54 4.71
N LEU A 243 -7.74 -12.80 4.81
CA LEU A 243 -7.05 -13.68 3.87
C LEU A 243 -7.65 -15.09 3.87
N HIS A 244 -7.86 -15.67 5.06
CA HIS A 244 -8.51 -16.97 5.21
C HIS A 244 -9.88 -17.00 4.51
N LYS A 245 -10.70 -15.98 4.75
CA LYS A 245 -12.04 -15.86 4.14
C LYS A 245 -11.96 -15.82 2.62
N VAL A 246 -11.05 -15.02 2.06
CA VAL A 246 -10.85 -14.91 0.62
C VAL A 246 -10.55 -16.28 0.01
N LYS A 247 -9.63 -17.04 0.62
CA LYS A 247 -9.26 -18.37 0.12
C LYS A 247 -10.40 -19.38 0.28
N ALA A 248 -11.13 -19.34 1.40
CA ALA A 248 -12.31 -20.16 1.61
C ALA A 248 -13.42 -19.88 0.59
N LEU A 249 -13.66 -18.61 0.26
CA LEU A 249 -14.60 -18.22 -0.80
C LEU A 249 -14.13 -18.69 -2.17
N GLY A 250 -12.83 -18.61 -2.46
CA GLY A 250 -12.23 -19.16 -3.66
C GLY A 250 -12.52 -20.66 -3.81
N THR A 251 -12.30 -21.44 -2.75
CA THR A 251 -12.63 -22.88 -2.74
C THR A 251 -14.14 -23.13 -2.90
N LYS A 252 -14.99 -22.36 -2.20
CA LYS A 252 -16.44 -22.53 -2.22
C LYS A 252 -17.06 -22.20 -3.59
N HIS A 253 -16.59 -21.16 -4.24
CA HIS A 253 -17.17 -20.62 -5.48
C HIS A 253 -16.35 -20.95 -6.74
N GLY A 254 -15.22 -21.65 -6.58
CA GLY A 254 -14.42 -22.18 -7.69
C GLY A 254 -13.51 -21.16 -8.37
N PHE A 255 -13.05 -20.12 -7.68
CA PHE A 255 -12.14 -19.11 -8.26
C PHE A 255 -10.78 -19.09 -7.55
N ARG A 256 -9.76 -18.61 -8.25
CA ARG A 256 -8.44 -18.32 -7.69
C ARG A 256 -8.32 -16.82 -7.43
N SER A 257 -7.61 -16.47 -6.35
CA SER A 257 -7.25 -15.09 -6.06
C SER A 257 -5.77 -14.96 -5.76
N ILE A 258 -5.23 -13.79 -6.09
CA ILE A 258 -3.89 -13.35 -5.68
C ILE A 258 -4.05 -12.10 -4.82
N CYS A 259 -3.49 -12.15 -3.62
CA CYS A 259 -3.53 -11.09 -2.63
C CYS A 259 -2.14 -10.47 -2.47
N TYR A 260 -2.11 -9.14 -2.46
CA TYR A 260 -0.95 -8.34 -2.11
C TYR A 260 -1.42 -6.96 -1.64
N GLY A 261 -0.59 -6.18 -0.96
CA GLY A 261 -1.00 -4.84 -0.54
C GLY A 261 -0.18 -4.24 0.58
N HIS A 262 -0.62 -3.08 1.03
CA HIS A 262 -0.03 -2.30 2.11
C HIS A 262 -0.46 -2.86 3.48
N ALA A 263 0.00 -4.06 3.81
CA ALA A 263 -0.42 -4.73 5.04
C ALA A 263 -0.19 -3.88 6.31
N GLY A 264 0.80 -2.99 6.31
CA GLY A 264 1.09 -2.06 7.39
C GLY A 264 -0.04 -1.09 7.77
N ASP A 265 -0.93 -0.74 6.84
CA ASP A 265 -2.12 0.06 7.13
C ASP A 265 -3.43 -0.76 7.09
N GLY A 266 -3.32 -2.07 6.84
CA GLY A 266 -4.45 -3.00 6.81
C GLY A 266 -5.08 -3.16 5.43
N ASN A 267 -4.49 -2.57 4.39
CA ASN A 267 -4.97 -2.67 3.02
C ASN A 267 -4.49 -3.95 2.32
N LEU A 268 -5.43 -4.64 1.67
CA LEU A 268 -5.21 -5.84 0.88
C LEU A 268 -5.96 -5.74 -0.45
N HIS A 269 -5.21 -5.72 -1.55
CA HIS A 269 -5.75 -5.85 -2.91
C HIS A 269 -6.03 -7.32 -3.19
N ILE A 270 -7.28 -7.65 -3.42
CA ILE A 270 -7.75 -9.01 -3.69
C ILE A 270 -8.05 -9.12 -5.19
N ASN A 271 -7.17 -9.78 -5.93
CA ASN A 271 -7.27 -9.92 -7.37
C ASN A 271 -7.85 -11.31 -7.70
N ILE A 272 -9.13 -11.37 -8.06
CA ILE A 272 -9.82 -12.59 -8.49
C ILE A 272 -9.56 -12.79 -9.98
N LEU A 273 -8.94 -13.91 -10.32
CA LEU A 273 -8.53 -14.20 -11.69
C LEU A 273 -9.59 -15.00 -12.42
N ARG A 274 -9.79 -14.67 -13.71
CA ARG A 274 -10.74 -15.38 -14.57
C ARG A 274 -10.24 -16.78 -14.88
N ASP A 275 -8.97 -16.90 -15.25
CA ASP A 275 -8.35 -18.15 -15.69
C ASP A 275 -9.30 -18.92 -16.64
N ASP A 276 -9.68 -20.16 -16.30
CA ASP A 276 -10.55 -21.01 -17.12
C ASP A 276 -12.06 -20.93 -16.75
N LEU A 277 -12.47 -19.91 -15.98
CA LEU A 277 -13.87 -19.75 -15.58
C LEU A 277 -14.80 -19.50 -16.77
N ASP A 278 -15.94 -20.20 -16.77
CA ASP A 278 -17.01 -19.96 -17.73
C ASP A 278 -17.69 -18.59 -17.50
N GLU A 279 -18.44 -18.12 -18.52
CA GLU A 279 -19.07 -16.79 -18.45
C GLU A 279 -20.09 -16.66 -17.33
N ALA A 280 -20.83 -17.74 -17.02
CA ALA A 280 -21.83 -17.73 -15.96
C ALA A 280 -21.17 -17.58 -14.59
N THR A 281 -20.10 -18.32 -14.32
CA THR A 281 -19.33 -18.22 -13.07
C THR A 281 -18.67 -16.85 -12.95
N TRP A 282 -18.06 -16.37 -14.03
CA TRP A 282 -17.38 -15.07 -14.07
C TRP A 282 -18.32 -13.89 -13.81
N ASN A 283 -19.51 -13.89 -14.44
CA ASN A 283 -20.43 -12.75 -14.37
C ASN A 283 -21.44 -12.85 -13.22
N ASP A 284 -21.96 -14.05 -12.93
CA ASP A 284 -23.05 -14.24 -11.97
C ASP A 284 -22.54 -14.71 -10.62
N THR A 285 -21.85 -15.86 -10.57
CA THR A 285 -21.38 -16.46 -9.31
C THR A 285 -20.40 -15.55 -8.57
N LEU A 286 -19.44 -14.95 -9.29
CA LEU A 286 -18.47 -14.04 -8.68
C LEU A 286 -19.10 -12.79 -8.08
N THR A 287 -20.18 -12.27 -8.68
CA THR A 287 -20.90 -11.10 -8.13
C THR A 287 -21.43 -11.40 -6.72
N TRP A 288 -21.93 -12.62 -6.49
CA TRP A 288 -22.36 -13.06 -5.16
C TRP A 288 -21.17 -13.34 -4.23
N ALA A 289 -20.09 -13.94 -4.72
CA ALA A 289 -18.89 -14.20 -3.93
C ALA A 289 -18.23 -12.90 -3.44
N ILE A 290 -18.13 -11.87 -4.30
CA ILE A 290 -17.62 -10.54 -3.96
C ILE A 290 -18.52 -9.87 -2.92
N ARG A 291 -19.85 -10.03 -3.03
CA ARG A 291 -20.78 -9.53 -2.01
C ARG A 291 -20.58 -10.21 -0.66
N GLU A 292 -20.35 -11.52 -0.64
CA GLU A 292 -20.01 -12.26 0.60
C GLU A 292 -18.68 -11.78 1.19
N LEU A 293 -17.67 -11.50 0.35
CA LEU A 293 -16.41 -10.90 0.76
C LEU A 293 -16.61 -9.53 1.41
N PHE A 294 -17.36 -8.63 0.77
CA PHE A 294 -17.66 -7.32 1.34
C PHE A 294 -18.44 -7.37 2.65
N ALA A 295 -19.37 -8.32 2.78
CA ALA A 295 -20.07 -8.54 4.04
C ALA A 295 -19.10 -8.94 5.17
N GLU A 296 -18.08 -9.76 4.86
CA GLU A 296 -17.02 -10.07 5.82
C GLU A 296 -16.18 -8.83 6.14
N VAL A 297 -15.71 -8.08 5.14
CA VAL A 297 -14.91 -6.86 5.36
C VAL A 297 -15.63 -5.90 6.30
N VAL A 298 -16.92 -5.65 6.09
CA VAL A 298 -17.75 -4.84 6.98
C VAL A 298 -17.86 -5.45 8.38
N ALA A 299 -18.05 -6.77 8.49
CA ALA A 299 -18.12 -7.46 9.78
C ALA A 299 -16.79 -7.42 10.57
N LEU A 300 -15.65 -7.31 9.87
CA LEU A 300 -14.33 -7.10 10.46
C LEU A 300 -14.06 -5.61 10.82
N GLY A 301 -15.02 -4.70 10.54
CA GLY A 301 -14.88 -3.27 10.79
C GLY A 301 -14.01 -2.55 9.75
N GLY A 302 -13.89 -3.11 8.54
CA GLY A 302 -13.13 -2.57 7.43
C GLY A 302 -13.89 -1.64 6.49
N THR A 303 -13.21 -1.21 5.43
CA THR A 303 -13.76 -0.44 4.30
C THR A 303 -13.56 -1.19 2.98
N LEU A 304 -14.45 -0.90 2.03
CA LEU A 304 -14.45 -1.55 0.70
C LEU A 304 -13.57 -0.83 -0.33
N SER A 305 -13.08 0.37 0.04
CA SER A 305 -12.16 1.25 -0.67
C SER A 305 -11.52 2.20 0.34
#